data_AF-A0A7S1S3W4-F1
#
_entry.id   AF-A0A7S1S3W4-F1
#
_cell.length_a   1.000
_cell.length_b   1.000
_cell.length_c   1.000
_cell.angle_alpha   90.00
_cell.angle_beta   90.00
_cell.angle_gamma   90.00
#
_symmetry.space_group_name_H-M   'P 1'
#
loop_
_entity.id
_entity.type
_entity.pdbx_description
1 polymer ?
#
loop_
_entity_poly.entity_id
_entity_poly.type
_entity_poly.pdbx_seq_one_letter_code
_entity_poly.pdbx_strand_id
1 'polypeptide(L)'
;AALPWRTGPSVNALLRAIHLAKSGRPVKLMLPWIEKSEQELLAHGFDTFEDRASQEQYIHSWVKEHCQVDMRKLPLQVQWYEASYVQEVRSVFPKGDCSTELGDGPRDVLFLEEPEHLCWYHNGQRWTELFEHVV
;
A
#
# COMPACT_ATOMS: atom_id res chain seq x y z
N ALA A 1 -1.66 0.70 -5.08
CA ALA A 1 -0.80 -0.34 -5.72
C ALA A 1 0.42 -0.61 -4.85
N ALA A 2 1.12 -1.73 -5.04
CA ALA A 2 2.34 -2.10 -4.33
C ALA A 2 3.45 -2.54 -5.31
N LEU A 3 4.70 -2.65 -4.84
CA LEU A 3 5.70 -3.39 -5.60
C LEU A 3 5.26 -4.86 -5.72
N PRO A 4 5.56 -5.56 -6.83
CA PRO A 4 6.61 -5.30 -7.81
C PRO A 4 6.16 -4.53 -9.05
N TRP A 5 4.89 -4.13 -9.17
CA TRP A 5 4.34 -3.56 -10.40
C TRP A 5 4.91 -2.17 -10.77
N ARG A 6 5.69 -1.54 -9.87
CA ARG A 6 6.51 -0.34 -10.09
C ARG A 6 5.77 0.83 -10.77
N THR A 7 4.47 0.95 -10.52
CA THR A 7 3.69 2.12 -10.91
C THR A 7 4.07 3.33 -10.04
N GLY A 8 3.80 4.54 -10.53
CA GLY A 8 4.01 5.79 -9.78
C GLY A 8 3.45 5.72 -8.35
N PRO A 9 2.16 5.38 -8.15
CA PRO A 9 1.57 5.22 -6.82
C PRO A 9 2.30 4.19 -5.94
N SER A 10 2.73 3.05 -6.49
CA SER A 10 3.42 2.01 -5.71
C SER A 10 4.79 2.44 -5.21
N VAL A 11 5.56 3.15 -6.02
CA VAL A 11 6.92 3.60 -5.68
C VAL A 11 6.85 4.86 -4.82
N ASN A 12 6.00 5.83 -5.18
CA ASN A 12 5.86 7.08 -4.45
C ASN A 12 5.37 6.87 -3.03
N ALA A 13 4.33 6.04 -2.83
CA ALA A 13 3.83 5.70 -1.50
C ALA A 13 4.94 5.11 -0.62
N LEU A 14 5.68 4.12 -1.16
CA LEU A 14 6.76 3.45 -0.45
C LEU A 14 7.89 4.41 -0.07
N LEU A 15 8.39 5.19 -1.04
CA LEU A 15 9.50 6.12 -0.79
C LEU A 15 9.10 7.24 0.17
N ARG A 16 7.87 7.76 0.09
CA ARG A 16 7.34 8.75 1.03
C ARG A 16 7.24 8.18 2.44
N ALA A 17 6.71 6.97 2.58
CA ALA A 17 6.62 6.29 3.87
C ALA A 17 8.00 6.08 4.50
N ILE A 18 8.99 5.63 3.72
CA ILE A 18 10.39 5.49 4.16
C ILE A 18 10.97 6.83 4.60
N HIS A 19 10.76 7.89 3.81
CA HIS A 19 11.26 9.23 4.13
C HIS A 19 10.69 9.75 5.46
N LEU A 20 9.38 9.61 5.66
CA LEU A 20 8.72 9.98 6.90
C LEU A 20 9.24 9.17 8.09
N ALA A 21 9.36 7.84 7.94
CA ALA A 21 9.85 6.98 8.99
C ALA A 21 11.32 7.25 9.36
N LYS A 22 12.17 7.65 8.38
CA LYS A 22 13.54 8.12 8.63
C LYS A 22 13.62 9.37 9.51
N SER A 23 12.55 10.18 9.55
CA SER A 23 12.47 11.33 10.46
C SER A 23 12.05 10.97 11.89
N GLY A 24 11.93 9.67 12.20
CA GLY A 24 11.54 9.16 13.52
C GLY A 24 10.03 9.12 13.76
N ARG A 25 9.21 9.44 12.75
CA ARG A 25 7.75 9.41 12.84
C ARG A 25 7.23 7.98 12.67
N PRO A 26 6.32 7.50 13.53
CA PRO A 26 5.60 6.24 13.28
C PRO A 26 4.81 6.34 11.97
N VAL A 27 4.99 5.37 11.08
CA VAL A 27 4.30 5.31 9.78
C VAL A 27 3.67 3.94 9.59
N LYS A 28 2.40 3.93 9.17
CA LYS A 28 1.73 2.74 8.64
C LYS A 28 1.56 2.91 7.13
N LEU A 29 2.17 2.04 6.34
CA LEU A 29 2.03 1.99 4.89
C LEU A 29 0.95 0.98 4.53
N MET A 30 -0.22 1.46 4.11
CA MET A 30 -1.34 0.64 3.66
C MET A 30 -1.14 0.22 2.21
N LEU A 31 -1.09 -1.08 1.94
CA LEU A 31 -0.90 -1.64 0.60
C LEU A 31 -2.03 -2.60 0.20
N PRO A 32 -2.45 -2.62 -1.07
CA PRO A 32 -3.41 -3.60 -1.55
C PRO A 32 -2.75 -4.99 -1.63
N TRP A 33 -3.41 -5.99 -1.06
CA TRP A 33 -3.14 -7.39 -1.33
C TRP A 33 -4.05 -7.87 -2.47
N ILE A 34 -3.45 -8.56 -3.45
CA ILE A 34 -4.15 -9.11 -4.61
C ILE A 34 -3.90 -10.60 -4.62
N GLU A 35 -4.94 -11.41 -4.87
CA GLU A 35 -4.81 -12.87 -4.94
C GLU A 35 -3.87 -13.29 -6.08
N LYS A 36 -3.10 -14.36 -5.88
CA LYS A 36 -2.07 -14.78 -6.84
C LYS A 36 -2.60 -14.94 -8.27
N SER A 37 -3.78 -15.53 -8.44
CA SER A 37 -4.42 -15.71 -9.76
C SER A 37 -4.67 -14.39 -10.50
N GLU A 38 -4.95 -13.30 -9.77
CA GLU A 38 -5.11 -11.97 -10.32
C GLU A 38 -3.75 -11.25 -10.48
N GLN A 39 -2.78 -11.53 -9.61
CA GLN A 39 -1.41 -11.04 -9.80
C GLN A 39 -0.83 -11.53 -11.12
N GLU A 40 -1.07 -12.79 -11.50
CA GLU A 40 -0.62 -13.36 -12.78
C GLU A 40 -1.14 -12.58 -14.01
N LEU A 41 -2.32 -11.96 -13.90
CA LEU A 41 -2.89 -11.11 -14.96
C LEU A 41 -2.21 -9.74 -15.03
N LEU A 42 -1.71 -9.24 -13.90
CA LEU A 42 -0.95 -7.98 -13.77
C LEU A 42 0.52 -8.15 -14.11
N ALA A 43 1.07 -9.33 -13.85
CA ALA A 43 2.48 -9.60 -13.70
C ALA A 43 3.23 -9.72 -15.03
N HIS A 44 2.93 -8.89 -16.04
CA HIS A 44 3.61 -8.84 -17.35
C HIS A 44 5.15 -8.72 -17.25
N GLY A 45 5.85 -9.80 -16.88
CA GLY A 45 7.27 -9.82 -16.50
C GLY A 45 7.59 -9.46 -15.05
N PHE A 46 6.60 -9.34 -14.15
CA PHE A 46 6.83 -9.06 -12.72
C PHE A 46 6.69 -10.31 -11.86
N ASP A 47 7.27 -10.28 -10.66
CA ASP A 47 7.11 -11.36 -9.68
C ASP A 47 5.66 -11.46 -9.17
N THR A 48 5.25 -12.66 -8.80
CA THR A 48 3.98 -12.96 -8.14
C THR A 48 4.23 -13.60 -6.77
N PHE A 49 3.29 -13.44 -5.85
CA PHE A 49 3.44 -13.85 -4.45
C PHE A 49 2.27 -14.73 -4.01
N GLU A 50 2.58 -15.80 -3.28
CA GLU A 50 1.58 -16.67 -2.65
C GLU A 50 0.92 -16.00 -1.45
N ASP A 51 1.69 -15.17 -0.73
CA ASP A 51 1.24 -14.53 0.50
C ASP A 51 1.86 -13.14 0.70
N ARG A 52 1.22 -12.35 1.56
CA ARG A 52 1.63 -10.98 1.91
C ARG A 52 3.06 -10.92 2.46
N ALA A 53 3.49 -11.94 3.22
CA ALA A 53 4.82 -11.96 3.84
C ALA A 53 5.92 -12.08 2.78
N SER A 54 5.71 -12.89 1.73
CA SER A 54 6.63 -13.03 0.61
C SER A 54 6.72 -11.74 -0.22
N GLN A 55 5.59 -11.03 -0.43
CA GLN A 55 5.59 -9.73 -1.09
C GLN A 55 6.27 -8.64 -0.25
N GLU A 56 6.03 -8.63 1.06
CA GLU A 56 6.69 -7.72 2.00
C GLU A 56 8.20 -7.96 2.05
N GLN A 57 8.63 -9.22 2.04
CA GLN A 57 10.04 -9.59 1.96
C GLN A 57 10.69 -9.11 0.64
N TYR A 58 9.97 -9.18 -0.48
CA TYR A 58 10.41 -8.60 -1.74
C TYR A 58 10.56 -7.08 -1.64
N ILE A 59 9.57 -6.37 -1.06
CA ILE A 59 9.63 -4.92 -0.84
C ILE A 59 10.86 -4.56 0.01
N HIS A 60 11.10 -5.28 1.10
CA HIS A 60 12.28 -5.09 1.94
C HIS A 60 13.59 -5.25 1.17
N SER A 61 13.72 -6.31 0.38
CA SER A 61 14.90 -6.56 -0.45
C SER A 61 15.11 -5.44 -1.47
N TRP A 62 14.04 -5.05 -2.16
CA TRP A 62 14.07 -3.97 -3.16
C TRP A 62 14.53 -2.65 -2.53
N VAL A 63 13.97 -2.28 -1.37
CA VAL A 63 14.36 -1.05 -0.65
C VAL A 63 15.80 -1.11 -0.17
N LYS A 64 16.26 -2.26 0.34
CA LYS A 64 17.65 -2.43 0.76
C LYS A 64 18.63 -2.23 -0.40
N GLU A 65 18.31 -2.78 -1.57
CA GLU A 65 19.13 -2.68 -2.77
C GLU A 65 19.12 -1.27 -3.38
N HIS A 66 17.94 -0.65 -3.53
CA HIS A 66 17.77 0.58 -4.30
C HIS A 66 17.87 1.84 -3.44
N CYS A 67 17.50 1.78 -2.16
CA CYS A 67 17.48 2.91 -1.25
C CYS A 67 18.58 2.85 -0.17
N GLN A 68 19.29 1.72 -0.06
CA GLN A 68 20.29 1.47 0.99
C GLN A 68 19.70 1.65 2.41
N VAL A 69 18.44 1.25 2.58
CA VAL A 69 17.69 1.37 3.84
C VAL A 69 17.24 -0.01 4.30
N ASP A 70 17.44 -0.30 5.58
CA ASP A 70 16.82 -1.45 6.24
C ASP A 70 15.52 -0.98 6.91
N MET A 71 14.38 -1.23 6.27
CA MET A 71 13.08 -0.81 6.79
C MET A 71 12.78 -1.39 8.18
N ARG A 72 13.37 -2.52 8.55
CA ARG A 72 13.18 -3.14 9.89
C ARG A 72 13.76 -2.31 11.03
N LYS A 73 14.62 -1.34 10.70
CA LYS A 73 15.21 -0.38 11.65
C LYS A 73 14.44 0.94 11.70
N LEU A 74 13.36 1.07 10.92
CA LEU A 74 12.52 2.25 10.89
C LEU A 74 11.22 1.99 11.66
N PRO A 75 10.59 3.04 12.23
CA PRO A 75 9.24 2.96 12.78
C PRO A 75 8.20 2.90 11.65
N LEU A 76 8.33 1.93 10.74
CA LEU A 76 7.50 1.73 9.57
C LEU A 76 6.87 0.34 9.60
N GLN A 77 5.55 0.27 9.61
CA GLN A 77 4.79 -0.96 9.50
C GLN A 77 4.07 -1.02 8.16
N VAL A 78 4.16 -2.15 7.46
CA VAL A 78 3.31 -2.44 6.31
C VAL A 78 2.00 -3.07 6.81
N GLN A 79 0.87 -2.58 6.31
CA GLN A 79 -0.46 -3.10 6.59
C GLN A 79 -1.16 -3.37 5.26
N TRP A 80 -1.91 -4.46 5.20
CA TRP A 80 -2.53 -4.93 3.97
C TRP A 80 -4.04 -4.76 4.03
N TYR A 81 -4.66 -4.38 2.91
CA TYR A 81 -6.11 -4.46 2.71
C TYR A 81 -6.42 -5.30 1.48
N GLU A 82 -7.57 -5.97 1.48
CA GLU A 82 -8.01 -6.81 0.37
C GLU A 82 -8.35 -6.00 -0.87
N ALA A 83 -7.81 -6.38 -2.02
CA ALA A 83 -8.01 -5.72 -3.29
C ALA A 83 -8.16 -6.73 -4.44
N SER A 84 -8.76 -6.27 -5.53
CA SER A 84 -8.87 -7.03 -6.78
C SER A 84 -8.33 -6.23 -7.96
N TYR A 85 -7.75 -6.93 -8.92
CA TYR A 85 -7.46 -6.37 -10.24
C TYR A 85 -8.71 -6.45 -11.14
N VAL A 86 -9.14 -5.30 -11.66
CA VAL A 86 -10.27 -5.21 -12.60
C VAL A 86 -9.73 -5.01 -14.01
N GLN A 87 -9.78 -6.07 -14.82
CA GLN A 87 -9.11 -6.14 -16.12
C GLN A 87 -9.67 -5.14 -17.14
N GLU A 88 -10.98 -4.85 -17.08
CA GLU A 88 -11.69 -3.97 -18.02
C GLU A 88 -11.16 -2.54 -17.98
N VAL A 89 -10.77 -2.08 -16.79
CA VAL A 89 -10.22 -0.74 -16.55
C VAL A 89 -8.73 -0.76 -16.22
N ARG A 90 -8.12 -1.95 -16.16
CA ARG A 90 -6.70 -2.19 -15.86
C ARG A 90 -6.23 -1.51 -14.57
N SER A 91 -7.06 -1.59 -13.53
CA SER A 91 -6.81 -0.93 -12.25
C SER A 91 -7.05 -1.86 -11.08
N VAL A 92 -6.44 -1.52 -9.94
CA VAL A 92 -6.58 -2.25 -8.67
C VAL A 92 -7.53 -1.47 -7.77
N PHE A 93 -8.56 -2.14 -7.27
CA PHE A 93 -9.56 -1.55 -6.37
C PHE A 93 -9.66 -2.35 -5.08
N PRO A 94 -9.94 -1.71 -3.93
CA PRO A 94 -10.24 -2.45 -2.71
C PRO A 94 -11.51 -3.30 -2.89
N LYS A 95 -11.54 -4.49 -2.27
CA LYS A 95 -12.71 -5.38 -2.26
C LYS A 95 -13.82 -4.91 -1.31
N GLY A 96 -13.57 -3.87 -0.50
CA GLY A 96 -14.48 -3.32 0.50
C GLY A 96 -13.88 -2.09 1.17
N ASP A 97 -14.51 -1.63 2.26
CA ASP A 97 -14.01 -0.46 3.00
C ASP A 97 -12.65 -0.73 3.65
N CYS A 98 -11.56 -0.27 3.01
CA CYS A 98 -10.21 -0.48 3.52
C CYS A 98 -9.92 0.30 4.81
N SER A 99 -10.79 1.22 5.24
CA SER A 99 -10.64 1.91 6.53
C SER A 99 -10.76 0.93 7.71
N THR A 100 -11.41 -0.21 7.52
CA THR A 100 -11.54 -1.25 8.57
C THR A 100 -10.20 -1.88 8.94
N GLU A 101 -9.22 -1.80 8.03
CA GLU A 101 -7.87 -2.35 8.20
C GLU A 101 -6.91 -1.39 8.92
N LEU A 102 -7.34 -0.16 9.22
CA LEU A 102 -6.50 0.83 9.90
C LEU A 102 -6.09 0.39 11.31
N GLY A 103 -6.88 -0.47 11.95
CA GLY A 103 -6.70 -0.87 13.34
C GLY A 103 -6.78 0.32 14.31
N ASP A 104 -6.28 0.08 15.52
CA ASP A 104 -6.20 1.10 16.56
C ASP A 104 -4.91 1.91 16.47
N GLY A 105 -4.95 3.17 16.93
CA GLY A 105 -3.79 4.05 17.03
C GLY A 105 -4.11 5.51 16.71
N PRO A 106 -3.13 6.42 16.88
CA PRO A 106 -3.26 7.81 16.48
C PRO A 106 -3.54 7.94 14.98
N ARG A 107 -4.37 8.92 14.60
CA ARG A 107 -4.80 9.18 13.22
C ARG A 107 -4.57 10.65 12.88
N ASP A 108 -3.31 11.07 12.99
CA ASP A 108 -2.94 12.48 12.85
C ASP A 108 -2.97 12.92 11.37
N VAL A 109 -2.29 12.17 10.49
CA VAL A 109 -2.15 12.54 9.08
C VAL A 109 -2.30 11.31 8.18
N LEU A 110 -3.16 11.43 7.16
CA LEU A 110 -3.32 10.46 6.08
C LEU A 110 -2.82 11.07 4.77
N PHE A 111 -2.04 10.29 4.01
CA PHE A 111 -1.67 10.61 2.64
C PHE A 111 -2.32 9.57 1.73
N LEU A 112 -3.09 10.03 0.74
CA LEU A 112 -3.72 9.17 -0.25
C LEU A 112 -3.01 9.28 -1.60
N GLU A 113 -2.81 8.13 -2.26
CA GLU A 113 -2.29 8.05 -3.63
C GLU A 113 -3.42 7.51 -4.50
N GLU A 114 -3.81 8.26 -5.54
CA GLU A 114 -4.99 8.01 -6.39
C GLU A 114 -6.28 7.71 -5.56
N PRO A 115 -6.71 8.65 -4.69
CA PRO A 115 -7.84 8.44 -3.78
C PRO A 115 -9.15 8.06 -4.49
N GLU A 116 -9.31 8.41 -5.77
CA GLU A 116 -10.45 8.03 -6.60
C GLU A 116 -10.65 6.51 -6.70
N HIS A 117 -9.57 5.72 -6.64
CA HIS A 117 -9.65 4.26 -6.68
C HIS A 117 -10.16 3.67 -5.36
N LEU A 118 -10.06 4.39 -4.24
CA LEU A 118 -10.51 3.92 -2.93
C LEU A 118 -12.02 4.05 -2.73
N CYS A 119 -12.71 4.83 -3.56
CA CYS A 119 -14.13 5.10 -3.39
C CYS A 119 -14.98 4.69 -4.61
N TRP A 120 -14.38 4.06 -5.62
CA TRP A 120 -15.08 3.82 -6.90
C TRP A 120 -16.25 2.84 -6.76
N TYR A 121 -16.03 1.71 -6.07
CA TYR A 121 -17.02 0.63 -5.96
C TYR A 121 -17.67 0.52 -4.57
N HIS A 122 -17.17 1.26 -3.59
CA HIS A 122 -17.72 1.30 -2.25
C HIS A 122 -17.54 2.71 -1.66
N ASN A 123 -18.58 3.20 -0.99
CA ASN A 123 -18.48 4.41 -0.18
C ASN A 123 -18.15 3.95 1.24
N GLY A 124 -16.85 3.86 1.54
CA GLY A 124 -16.37 3.60 2.88
C GLY A 124 -16.61 4.78 3.82
N GLN A 125 -15.97 4.75 4.99
CA GLN A 125 -15.94 5.90 5.89
C GLN A 125 -15.27 7.12 5.24
N ARG A 126 -15.66 8.32 5.70
CA ARG A 126 -15.04 9.56 5.23
C ARG A 126 -13.68 9.72 5.89
N TRP A 127 -12.61 9.77 5.09
CA TRP A 127 -11.25 9.93 5.57
C TRP A 127 -11.05 11.16 6.47
N THR A 128 -11.73 12.27 6.18
CA THR A 128 -11.70 13.51 6.99
C THR A 128 -12.43 13.39 8.33
N GLU A 129 -13.21 12.33 8.55
CA GLU A 129 -13.82 12.02 9.84
C GLU A 129 -12.96 11.02 10.63
N LEU A 130 -12.00 10.35 9.97
CA LEU A 130 -11.09 9.38 10.58
C LEU A 130 -9.74 9.95 10.97
N PHE A 131 -9.24 10.94 10.21
CA PHE A 131 -7.93 11.55 10.42
C PHE A 131 -8.05 13.06 10.63
N GLU A 132 -7.17 13.61 11.47
CA GLU A 132 -7.12 15.05 11.73
C GLU A 132 -6.72 15.85 10.48
N HIS A 133 -5.86 15.27 9.63
CA HIS A 133 -5.45 15.85 8.37
C HIS A 133 -5.38 14.79 7.25
N VAL A 134 -5.92 15.12 6.08
CA VAL A 134 -5.89 14.28 4.88
C VAL A 134 -5.24 15.06 3.75
N VAL A 135 -4.25 14.46 3.09
CA VAL A 135 -3.47 14.99 1.97
C VAL A 135 -3.72 14.18 0.71
#